data_AF-A0A953QT59-F1
#
_entry.id   AF-A0A953QT59-F1
#
_cell.length_a   1.000
_cell.length_b   1.000
_cell.length_c   1.000
_cell.angle_alpha   90.00
_cell.angle_beta   90.00
_cell.angle_gamma   90.00
#
_symmetry.space_group_name_H-M   'P 1'
#
loop_
_entity.id
_entity.type
_entity.pdbx_description
1 polymer ?
#
loop_
_entity_poly.entity_id
_entity_poly.type
_entity_poly.pdbx_seq_one_letter_code
_entity_poly.pdbx_strand_id
1 'polypeptide(L)'
;MALMTYEQARPWAKAIKSAVIQRKMPPWPINPHFGKFSNGRSLTAEQIDLLAAWVDSGAPEGNPADAPRPRTWVEGWNIPQPDAILEMPTAFDMPASGRVEYQYIVIPTGFTEDKWIQMAEVRPSDRSITHHAQIFIREPGSKWLAGQKPGVPLGVANGSGMGSEILTIYTPGMVPDVYKPGTAKLIPAGSDLVFQMHYTATGKPGHDRTRLGLVFAKEPPKERVFTMYGVNLRIAIPPGDPSYKAEAIIPITHEMTMLTLFPHMHLRGKAFQYDLIYPNGETETLLKVDNWSLNWQLSYKLAQPIELKPGMKVKATAWWDNSPNNPANPDPTKKVTWGEQSWEEMLVGFFDAAVDPAAVPHATVAVNDVAGR
;
A
#
# COMPACT_ATOMS: atom_id res chain seq x y z
N MET A 1 20.24 10.94 0.06
CA MET A 1 20.94 12.19 -0.32
C MET A 1 19.89 13.24 -0.66
N ALA A 2 20.08 14.48 -0.23
CA ALA A 2 19.15 15.58 -0.53
C ALA A 2 19.45 16.19 -1.91
N LEU A 3 18.41 16.64 -2.63
CA LEU A 3 18.50 17.34 -3.92
C LEU A 3 17.78 18.71 -3.81
N MET A 4 18.01 19.43 -2.72
CA MET A 4 17.24 20.63 -2.34
C MET A 4 17.87 21.94 -2.80
N THR A 5 19.14 21.92 -3.22
CA THR A 5 19.91 23.08 -3.71
C THR A 5 20.58 22.74 -5.05
N TYR A 6 20.99 23.76 -5.80
CA TYR A 6 21.70 23.54 -7.06
C TYR A 6 22.99 22.76 -6.87
N GLU A 7 23.79 23.09 -5.85
CA GLU A 7 25.06 22.43 -5.52
C GLU A 7 24.86 20.96 -5.19
N GLN A 8 23.73 20.62 -4.55
CA GLN A 8 23.35 19.24 -4.28
C GLN A 8 22.90 18.50 -5.55
N ALA A 9 22.17 19.15 -6.46
CA ALA A 9 21.59 18.51 -7.63
C ALA A 9 22.57 18.37 -8.81
N ARG A 10 23.42 19.38 -9.05
CA ARG A 10 24.33 19.46 -10.21
C ARG A 10 25.23 18.23 -10.37
N PRO A 11 25.87 17.66 -9.32
CA PRO A 11 26.71 16.47 -9.47
C PRO A 11 25.94 15.24 -9.99
N TRP A 12 24.62 15.22 -9.80
CA TRP A 12 23.73 14.13 -10.21
C TRP A 12 23.04 14.39 -11.55
N ALA A 13 23.30 15.51 -12.24
CA ALA A 13 22.61 15.91 -13.46
C ALA A 13 22.47 14.78 -14.49
N LYS A 14 23.58 14.08 -14.82
CA LYS A 14 23.56 12.94 -15.76
C LYS A 14 22.68 11.78 -15.26
N ALA A 15 22.73 11.48 -13.96
CA ALA A 15 21.89 10.44 -13.35
C ALA A 15 20.41 10.84 -13.33
N ILE A 16 20.10 12.12 -13.07
CA ILE A 16 18.75 12.67 -13.16
C ILE A 16 18.21 12.50 -14.57
N LYS A 17 18.93 12.98 -15.60
CA LYS A 17 18.55 12.80 -17.01
C LYS A 17 18.30 11.34 -17.34
N SER A 18 19.21 10.44 -16.97
CA SER A 18 19.05 9.00 -17.22
C SER A 18 17.80 8.44 -16.55
N ALA A 19 17.52 8.84 -15.30
CA ALA A 19 16.36 8.34 -14.54
C ALA A 19 15.02 8.83 -15.11
N VAL A 20 14.94 10.09 -15.56
CA VAL A 20 13.70 10.64 -16.13
C VAL A 20 13.43 10.14 -17.54
N ILE A 21 14.46 10.01 -18.39
CA ILE A 21 14.33 9.45 -19.75
C ILE A 21 13.87 7.99 -19.69
N GLN A 22 14.43 7.21 -18.77
CA GLN A 22 14.02 5.82 -18.55
C GLN A 22 12.71 5.69 -17.78
N ARG A 23 12.06 6.81 -17.41
CA ARG A 23 10.84 6.86 -16.59
C ARG A 23 10.94 6.07 -15.27
N LYS A 24 12.16 5.94 -14.74
CA LYS A 24 12.44 5.35 -13.44
C LYS A 24 11.98 6.28 -12.31
N MET A 25 12.08 7.59 -12.53
CA MET A 25 11.67 8.63 -11.58
C MET A 25 10.84 9.72 -12.30
N PRO A 26 9.74 10.21 -11.69
CA PRO A 26 9.08 9.64 -10.52
C PRO A 26 8.54 8.24 -10.82
N PRO A 27 8.56 7.32 -9.84
CA PRO A 27 8.06 5.97 -10.03
C PRO A 27 6.54 6.04 -10.26
N TRP A 28 6.12 5.64 -11.45
CA TRP A 28 4.71 5.49 -11.81
C TRP A 28 4.58 4.40 -12.91
N PRO A 29 4.84 3.13 -12.56
CA PRO A 29 5.06 2.05 -13.53
C PRO A 29 3.78 1.52 -14.20
N ILE A 30 2.77 2.37 -14.40
CA ILE A 30 1.53 1.98 -15.05
C ILE A 30 1.67 2.04 -16.56
N ASN A 31 0.92 1.18 -17.23
CA ASN A 31 0.64 1.31 -18.63
C ASN A 31 -0.35 2.47 -18.84
N PRO A 32 0.00 3.52 -19.59
CA PRO A 32 -0.82 4.72 -19.70
C PRO A 32 -2.12 4.53 -20.51
N HIS A 33 -2.30 3.38 -21.18
CA HIS A 33 -3.52 3.07 -21.91
C HIS A 33 -4.69 2.65 -21.02
N PHE A 34 -4.44 2.29 -19.75
CA PHE A 34 -5.44 1.76 -18.84
C PHE A 34 -5.63 2.64 -17.61
N GLY A 35 -6.90 2.87 -17.26
CA GLY A 35 -7.29 3.67 -16.11
C GLY A 35 -6.96 5.16 -16.25
N LYS A 36 -7.58 5.95 -15.37
CA LYS A 36 -7.23 7.37 -15.16
C LYS A 36 -7.14 7.61 -13.66
N PHE A 37 -6.04 8.20 -13.22
CA PHE A 37 -5.75 8.35 -11.80
C PHE A 37 -5.49 9.81 -11.43
N SER A 38 -6.10 10.26 -10.34
CA SER A 38 -5.98 11.65 -9.87
C SER A 38 -4.63 11.94 -9.22
N ASN A 39 -3.89 10.91 -8.83
CA ASN A 39 -2.61 11.02 -8.14
C ASN A 39 -1.41 10.60 -9.01
N GLY A 40 -1.54 10.71 -10.34
CA GLY A 40 -0.47 10.44 -11.30
C GLY A 40 0.79 11.25 -11.01
N ARG A 41 1.95 10.58 -11.04
CA ARG A 41 3.26 11.20 -10.74
C ARG A 41 4.19 11.29 -11.96
N SER A 42 3.78 10.78 -13.11
CA SER A 42 4.61 10.78 -14.32
C SER A 42 4.95 12.19 -14.79
N LEU A 43 6.17 12.38 -15.27
CA LEU A 43 6.54 13.56 -16.03
C LEU A 43 5.97 13.47 -17.45
N THR A 44 5.53 14.61 -17.97
CA THR A 44 5.16 14.76 -19.39
C THR A 44 6.40 14.68 -20.28
N ALA A 45 6.22 14.50 -21.59
CA ALA A 45 7.34 14.48 -22.53
C ALA A 45 8.11 15.79 -22.48
N GLU A 46 7.41 16.91 -22.44
CA GLU A 46 7.97 18.27 -22.39
C GLU A 46 8.79 18.49 -21.11
N GLN A 47 8.32 17.97 -19.97
CA GLN A 47 9.06 18.04 -18.71
C GLN A 47 10.34 17.19 -18.73
N ILE A 48 10.30 16.02 -19.36
CA ILE A 48 11.48 15.16 -19.54
C ILE A 48 12.49 15.86 -20.46
N ASP A 49 12.01 16.39 -21.59
CA ASP A 49 12.85 17.08 -22.57
C ASP A 49 13.49 18.34 -21.99
N LEU A 50 12.74 19.10 -21.18
CA LEU A 50 13.27 20.26 -20.46
C LEU A 50 14.43 19.87 -19.53
N LEU A 51 14.25 18.82 -18.72
CA LEU A 51 15.31 18.32 -17.84
C LEU A 51 16.50 17.80 -18.63
N ALA A 52 16.27 17.09 -19.73
CA ALA A 52 17.33 16.58 -20.59
C ALA A 52 18.14 17.73 -21.22
N ALA A 53 17.46 18.75 -21.76
CA ALA A 53 18.09 19.92 -22.35
C ALA A 53 18.89 20.73 -21.32
N TRP A 54 18.38 20.86 -20.09
CA TRP A 54 19.13 21.48 -19.00
C TRP A 54 20.45 20.72 -18.73
N VAL A 55 20.42 19.39 -18.68
CA VAL A 55 21.65 18.59 -18.50
C VAL A 55 22.60 18.72 -19.70
N ASP A 56 22.09 18.68 -20.93
CA ASP A 56 22.90 18.74 -22.16
C ASP A 56 23.56 20.10 -22.38
N SER A 57 22.97 21.17 -21.86
CA SER A 57 23.55 22.52 -21.83
C SER A 57 24.55 22.73 -20.70
N GLY A 58 24.94 21.67 -19.98
CA GLY A 58 25.94 21.72 -18.91
C GLY A 58 25.35 21.97 -17.52
N ALA A 59 24.03 21.78 -17.35
CA ALA A 59 23.31 21.98 -16.09
C ALA A 59 23.51 23.38 -15.49
N PRO A 60 23.25 24.48 -16.25
CA PRO A 60 23.41 25.83 -15.74
C PRO A 60 22.47 26.09 -14.55
N GLU A 61 22.94 26.83 -13.54
CA GLU A 61 22.12 27.18 -12.37
C GLU A 61 20.94 28.09 -12.72
N GLY A 62 21.11 28.93 -13.74
CA GLY A 62 20.20 30.04 -14.00
C GLY A 62 20.51 31.22 -13.07
N ASN A 63 19.54 32.11 -12.92
CA ASN A 63 19.64 33.24 -12.00
C ASN A 63 19.12 32.81 -10.61
N PRO A 64 19.93 32.84 -9.54
CA PRO A 64 19.49 32.45 -8.20
C PRO A 64 18.29 33.25 -7.67
N ALA A 65 18.05 34.48 -8.19
CA ALA A 65 16.89 35.28 -7.81
C ALA A 65 15.56 34.71 -8.35
N ASP A 66 15.61 33.87 -9.39
CA ASP A 66 14.44 33.20 -9.97
C ASP A 66 14.19 31.82 -9.34
N ALA A 67 15.04 31.39 -8.40
CA ALA A 67 14.90 30.10 -7.74
C ALA A 67 13.61 30.04 -6.90
N PRO A 68 12.87 28.90 -6.92
CA PRO A 68 11.72 28.74 -6.06
C PRO A 68 12.15 28.78 -4.59
N ARG A 69 11.28 29.26 -3.71
CA ARG A 69 11.52 29.20 -2.27
C ARG A 69 11.83 27.75 -1.84
N PRO A 70 12.81 27.53 -0.95
CA PRO A 70 13.10 26.20 -0.43
C PRO A 70 11.84 25.53 0.09
N ARG A 71 11.62 24.27 -0.31
CA ARG A 71 10.48 23.50 0.20
C ARG A 71 10.67 23.27 1.70
N THR A 72 9.70 23.70 2.48
CA THR A 72 9.54 23.31 3.87
C THR A 72 8.68 22.06 3.92
N TRP A 73 9.21 20.98 4.48
CA TRP A 73 8.45 19.77 4.71
C TRP A 73 7.66 19.89 6.00
N VAL A 74 6.47 19.28 6.04
CA VAL A 74 5.66 19.28 7.25
C VAL A 74 6.38 18.47 8.33
N GLU A 75 6.69 19.12 9.44
CA GLU A 75 7.11 18.45 10.67
C GLU A 75 5.87 17.97 11.41
N GLY A 76 5.85 16.70 11.84
CA GLY A 76 4.63 16.10 12.38
C GLY A 76 3.65 15.68 11.28
N TRP A 77 2.35 15.72 11.59
CA TRP A 77 1.25 15.14 10.81
C TRP A 77 1.07 15.81 9.45
N ASN A 78 0.92 15.02 8.39
CA ASN A 78 0.53 15.45 7.05
C ASN A 78 -0.99 15.62 6.90
N ILE A 79 -1.74 15.20 7.92
CA ILE A 79 -3.15 15.51 8.16
C ILE A 79 -3.27 16.69 9.14
N PRO A 80 -4.44 17.35 9.24
CA PRO A 80 -4.71 18.27 10.35
C PRO A 80 -4.42 17.62 11.71
N GLN A 81 -4.27 18.45 12.76
CA GLN A 81 -4.06 17.95 14.12
C GLN A 81 -5.05 16.81 14.42
N PRO A 82 -4.56 15.59 14.73
CA PRO A 82 -5.45 14.46 14.97
C PRO A 82 -6.33 14.68 16.19
N ASP A 83 -7.60 14.27 16.09
CA ASP A 83 -8.55 14.23 17.20
C ASP A 83 -8.21 13.10 18.18
N ALA A 84 -7.61 12.03 17.68
CA ALA A 84 -7.06 10.93 18.48
C ALA A 84 -5.70 10.50 17.96
N ILE A 85 -4.79 10.18 18.89
CA ILE A 85 -3.48 9.60 18.60
C ILE A 85 -3.37 8.30 19.40
N LEU A 86 -3.18 7.19 18.68
CA LEU A 86 -2.95 5.88 19.27
C LEU A 86 -1.49 5.48 19.00
N GLU A 87 -0.76 5.08 20.03
CA GLU A 87 0.68 4.84 19.96
C GLU A 87 1.02 3.47 20.55
N MET A 88 2.02 2.81 19.97
CA MET A 88 2.66 1.66 20.61
C MET A 88 3.18 2.07 22.00
N PRO A 89 2.75 1.43 23.10
CA PRO A 89 3.16 1.86 24.43
C PRO A 89 4.63 1.55 24.72
N THR A 90 5.19 0.55 24.05
CA THR A 90 6.61 0.18 24.12
C THR A 90 7.19 0.22 22.71
N ALA A 91 8.40 0.76 22.56
CA ALA A 91 9.12 0.67 21.30
C ALA A 91 9.48 -0.79 20.99
N PHE A 92 9.48 -1.14 19.72
CA PHE A 92 10.05 -2.39 19.24
C PHE A 92 11.54 -2.20 18.99
N ASP A 93 12.37 -3.03 19.62
CA ASP A 93 13.82 -3.02 19.46
C ASP A 93 14.21 -3.95 18.30
N MET A 94 14.62 -3.35 17.18
CA MET A 94 15.01 -4.07 15.98
C MET A 94 16.49 -4.47 16.05
N PRO A 95 16.84 -5.76 15.90
CA PRO A 95 18.23 -6.19 15.76
C PRO A 95 18.84 -5.68 14.45
N ALA A 96 20.18 -5.58 14.42
CA ALA A 96 20.89 -5.11 13.23
C ALA A 96 20.77 -6.04 12.01
N SER A 97 20.55 -7.32 12.25
CA SER A 97 20.51 -8.37 11.23
C SER A 97 19.60 -9.51 11.64
N GLY A 98 19.18 -10.32 10.67
CA GLY A 98 18.40 -11.52 10.89
C GLY A 98 16.94 -11.37 10.50
N ARG A 99 16.23 -12.49 10.56
CA ARG A 99 14.78 -12.56 10.33
C ARG A 99 14.04 -12.01 11.54
N VAL A 100 13.05 -11.17 11.29
CA VAL A 100 12.10 -10.71 12.29
C VAL A 100 10.71 -11.11 11.82
N GLU A 101 9.98 -11.82 12.67
CA GLU A 101 8.59 -12.14 12.37
C GLU A 101 7.76 -10.85 12.37
N TYR A 102 6.61 -10.89 11.70
CA TYR A 102 5.61 -9.85 11.81
C TYR A 102 5.27 -9.60 13.27
N GLN A 103 5.24 -8.34 13.68
CA GLN A 103 4.88 -7.98 15.04
C GLN A 103 3.42 -7.55 15.08
N TYR A 104 2.63 -8.23 15.88
CA TYR A 104 1.23 -7.90 16.11
C TYR A 104 1.10 -7.22 17.48
N ILE A 105 0.66 -5.97 17.49
CA ILE A 105 0.46 -5.18 18.71
C ILE A 105 -1.01 -4.77 18.82
N VAL A 106 -1.68 -5.22 19.88
CA VAL A 106 -3.06 -4.83 20.19
C VAL A 106 -3.05 -3.49 20.91
N ILE A 107 -3.73 -2.49 20.36
CA ILE A 107 -3.86 -1.14 20.91
C ILE A 107 -5.34 -0.85 21.19
N PRO A 108 -5.76 -0.82 22.46
CA PRO A 108 -7.12 -0.45 22.81
C PRO A 108 -7.42 0.99 22.41
N THR A 109 -8.56 1.19 21.74
CA THR A 109 -8.97 2.54 21.32
C THR A 109 -9.48 3.37 22.49
N GLY A 110 -10.13 2.71 23.46
CA GLY A 110 -10.86 3.37 24.54
C GLY A 110 -12.14 4.09 24.09
N PHE A 111 -12.56 3.93 22.83
CA PHE A 111 -13.76 4.58 22.31
C PHE A 111 -15.01 3.92 22.88
N THR A 112 -15.86 4.72 23.54
CA THR A 112 -17.15 4.27 24.08
C THR A 112 -18.31 4.45 23.11
N GLU A 113 -18.05 5.10 21.96
CA GLU A 113 -18.99 5.33 20.87
C GLU A 113 -18.28 5.10 19.53
N ASP A 114 -19.07 4.82 18.51
CA ASP A 114 -18.61 4.65 17.14
C ASP A 114 -17.88 5.89 16.65
N LYS A 115 -16.70 5.69 16.04
CA LYS A 115 -15.89 6.79 15.47
C LYS A 115 -15.77 6.64 13.96
N TRP A 116 -16.32 7.63 13.26
CA TRP A 116 -16.16 7.79 11.82
C TRP A 116 -14.85 8.50 11.51
N ILE A 117 -13.94 7.82 10.82
CA ILE A 117 -12.58 8.28 10.52
C ILE A 117 -12.53 8.80 9.09
N GLN A 118 -12.37 10.12 8.93
CA GLN A 118 -12.24 10.74 7.63
C GLN A 118 -10.78 10.77 7.14
N MET A 119 -9.81 10.84 8.06
CA MET A 119 -8.40 10.80 7.72
C MET A 119 -7.61 9.95 8.71
N ALA A 120 -6.62 9.22 8.20
CA ALA A 120 -5.72 8.39 9.01
C ALA A 120 -4.29 8.52 8.50
N GLU A 121 -3.34 8.66 9.43
CA GLU A 121 -1.90 8.64 9.12
C GLU A 121 -1.16 7.74 10.11
N VAL A 122 -0.45 6.75 9.59
CA VAL A 122 0.52 5.97 10.37
C VAL A 122 1.89 6.65 10.30
N ARG A 123 2.55 6.76 11.45
CA ARG A 123 3.86 7.39 11.60
C ARG A 123 4.79 6.52 12.44
N PRO A 124 5.66 5.74 11.79
CA PRO A 124 6.80 5.14 12.47
C PRO A 124 7.73 6.22 13.04
N SER A 125 8.28 5.98 14.22
CA SER A 125 9.34 6.83 14.77
C SER A 125 10.67 6.57 14.06
N ASP A 126 10.88 5.34 13.58
CA ASP A 126 12.04 4.97 12.77
C ASP A 126 11.59 4.38 11.42
N ARG A 127 11.39 5.28 10.45
CA ARG A 127 11.02 4.92 9.08
C ARG A 127 12.09 4.10 8.34
N SER A 128 13.32 4.03 8.85
CA SER A 128 14.39 3.31 8.17
C SER A 128 14.24 1.79 8.29
N ILE A 129 13.61 1.31 9.37
CA ILE A 129 13.40 -0.12 9.64
C ILE A 129 11.97 -0.59 9.36
N THR A 130 10.98 0.31 9.35
CA THR A 130 9.57 -0.04 9.09
C THR A 130 9.30 -0.17 7.60
N HIS A 131 9.19 -1.40 7.11
CA HIS A 131 8.94 -1.70 5.71
C HIS A 131 7.47 -1.54 5.33
N HIS A 132 6.54 -1.99 6.17
CA HIS A 132 5.14 -1.60 6.08
C HIS A 132 4.42 -1.79 7.43
N ALA A 133 3.25 -1.18 7.55
CA ALA A 133 2.33 -1.43 8.65
C ALA A 133 0.90 -1.53 8.12
N GLN A 134 0.12 -2.47 8.67
CA GLN A 134 -1.33 -2.51 8.46
C GLN A 134 -2.01 -2.31 9.80
N ILE A 135 -2.99 -1.41 9.82
CA ILE A 135 -3.81 -1.21 11.02
C ILE A 135 -5.15 -1.88 10.78
N PHE A 136 -5.39 -2.99 11.49
CA PHE A 136 -6.67 -3.67 11.46
C PHE A 136 -7.58 -3.17 12.56
N ILE A 137 -8.88 -3.15 12.28
CA ILE A 137 -9.93 -2.98 13.29
C ILE A 137 -10.27 -4.36 13.83
N ARG A 138 -10.08 -4.54 15.14
CA ARG A 138 -10.49 -5.74 15.85
C ARG A 138 -11.74 -5.42 16.65
N GLU A 139 -12.89 -5.79 16.09
CA GLU A 139 -14.19 -5.57 16.71
C GLU A 139 -14.33 -6.30 18.07
N PRO A 140 -15.20 -5.77 18.97
CA PRO A 140 -15.51 -6.43 20.23
C PRO A 140 -15.90 -7.91 20.04
N GLY A 141 -15.34 -8.78 20.88
CA GLY A 141 -15.65 -10.21 20.84
C GLY A 141 -14.87 -11.03 19.80
N SER A 142 -14.05 -10.39 18.96
CA SER A 142 -13.14 -11.10 18.05
C SER A 142 -12.25 -12.10 18.79
N LYS A 143 -12.06 -13.28 18.18
CA LYS A 143 -11.18 -14.34 18.70
C LYS A 143 -9.72 -14.16 18.27
N TRP A 144 -9.46 -13.28 17.30
CA TRP A 144 -8.12 -13.00 16.83
C TRP A 144 -7.32 -12.25 17.89
N LEU A 145 -6.15 -12.78 18.26
CA LEU A 145 -5.31 -12.26 19.35
C LEU A 145 -6.07 -12.15 20.69
N ALA A 146 -7.06 -13.00 20.93
CA ALA A 146 -7.78 -13.04 22.20
C ALA A 146 -6.83 -13.41 23.35
N GLY A 147 -6.89 -12.66 24.45
CA GLY A 147 -5.98 -12.83 25.59
C GLY A 147 -4.58 -12.24 25.40
N GLN A 148 -4.25 -11.72 24.21
CA GLN A 148 -3.00 -10.99 24.01
C GLN A 148 -2.99 -9.74 24.88
N LYS A 149 -1.87 -9.53 25.60
CA LYS A 149 -1.69 -8.34 26.42
C LYS A 149 -1.63 -7.10 25.53
N PRO A 150 -2.46 -6.08 25.77
CA PRO A 150 -2.35 -4.80 25.06
C PRO A 150 -0.93 -4.26 25.05
N GLY A 151 -0.48 -3.77 23.89
CA GLY A 151 0.80 -3.10 23.75
C GLY A 151 2.03 -4.00 23.67
N VAL A 152 1.89 -5.31 23.89
CA VAL A 152 3.01 -6.25 23.84
C VAL A 152 3.13 -6.83 22.43
N PRO A 153 4.28 -6.67 21.75
CA PRO A 153 4.54 -7.29 20.46
C PRO A 153 4.48 -8.82 20.53
N LEU A 154 3.84 -9.41 19.52
CA LEU A 154 3.76 -10.85 19.35
C LEU A 154 4.23 -11.21 17.93
N GLY A 155 5.24 -12.08 17.83
CA GLY A 155 5.79 -12.53 16.56
C GLY A 155 4.97 -13.61 15.85
N VAL A 156 4.08 -14.31 16.57
CA VAL A 156 3.25 -15.39 16.02
C VAL A 156 1.82 -15.21 16.50
N ALA A 157 0.94 -14.74 15.62
CA ALA A 157 -0.48 -14.58 15.89
C ALA A 157 -1.26 -15.89 15.65
N ASN A 158 -2.46 -16.01 16.22
CA ASN A 158 -3.39 -17.13 15.95
C ASN A 158 -4.15 -16.95 14.61
N GLY A 159 -3.42 -16.52 13.57
CA GLY A 159 -3.93 -16.12 12.25
C GLY A 159 -3.45 -14.72 11.86
N SER A 160 -3.54 -14.39 10.57
CA SER A 160 -3.05 -13.13 10.00
C SER A 160 -4.01 -11.94 10.18
N GLY A 161 -5.16 -12.15 10.82
CA GLY A 161 -6.24 -11.15 10.88
C GLY A 161 -7.08 -11.07 9.61
N MET A 162 -6.83 -11.96 8.63
CA MET A 162 -7.62 -12.07 7.41
C MET A 162 -9.12 -12.19 7.74
N GLY A 163 -9.93 -11.39 7.05
CA GLY A 163 -11.34 -11.14 7.34
C GLY A 163 -11.62 -9.90 8.20
N SER A 164 -10.63 -9.36 8.91
CA SER A 164 -10.78 -8.10 9.67
C SER A 164 -10.69 -6.90 8.74
N GLU A 165 -11.39 -5.81 9.09
CA GLU A 165 -11.33 -4.56 8.33
C GLU A 165 -9.96 -3.90 8.50
N ILE A 166 -9.39 -3.42 7.40
CA ILE A 166 -8.16 -2.63 7.42
C ILE A 166 -8.55 -1.16 7.48
N LEU A 167 -8.12 -0.47 8.55
CA LEU A 167 -8.31 0.96 8.70
C LEU A 167 -7.40 1.74 7.75
N THR A 168 -6.11 1.43 7.74
CA THR A 168 -5.11 2.12 6.92
C THR A 168 -3.87 1.26 6.72
N ILE A 169 -3.14 1.51 5.63
CA ILE A 169 -1.89 0.83 5.28
C ILE A 169 -0.79 1.86 5.14
N TYR A 170 0.36 1.57 5.71
CA TYR A 170 1.58 2.32 5.54
C TYR A 170 2.58 1.54 4.70
N THR A 171 3.08 2.17 3.64
CA THR A 171 4.33 1.79 2.98
C THR A 171 5.20 3.05 2.77
N PRO A 172 6.53 2.91 2.67
CA PRO A 172 7.41 4.02 2.35
C PRO A 172 6.96 4.78 1.09
N GLY A 173 6.70 6.08 1.23
CA GLY A 173 6.30 6.95 0.12
C GLY A 173 4.79 7.06 -0.13
N MET A 174 3.95 6.35 0.64
CA MET A 174 2.51 6.61 0.69
C MET A 174 2.20 7.92 1.41
N VAL A 175 1.09 8.54 0.99
CA VAL A 175 0.48 9.70 1.64
C VAL A 175 -0.66 9.22 2.56
N PRO A 176 -1.07 10.01 3.55
CA PRO A 176 -2.19 9.64 4.41
C PRO A 176 -3.47 9.32 3.64
N ASP A 177 -4.32 8.50 4.26
CA ASP A 177 -5.69 8.30 3.80
C ASP A 177 -6.49 9.56 4.13
N VAL A 178 -7.09 10.15 3.11
CA VAL A 178 -7.88 11.39 3.21
C VAL A 178 -9.11 11.20 2.35
N TYR A 179 -10.26 11.01 3.00
CA TYR A 179 -11.54 10.86 2.34
C TYR A 179 -12.26 12.21 2.19
N LYS A 180 -13.07 12.34 1.13
CA LYS A 180 -13.91 13.52 0.89
C LYS A 180 -14.91 13.68 2.05
N PRO A 181 -15.33 14.91 2.38
CA PRO A 181 -16.41 15.11 3.36
C PRO A 181 -17.64 14.27 3.02
N GLY A 182 -18.24 13.63 4.02
CA GLY A 182 -19.34 12.68 3.85
C GLY A 182 -18.91 11.24 3.59
N THR A 183 -17.61 10.93 3.53
CA THR A 183 -17.08 9.58 3.33
C THR A 183 -16.05 9.27 4.42
N ALA A 184 -16.17 8.12 5.08
CA ALA A 184 -15.29 7.75 6.19
C ALA A 184 -15.22 6.23 6.42
N LYS A 185 -14.19 5.77 7.12
CA LYS A 185 -14.17 4.42 7.71
C LYS A 185 -14.81 4.43 9.10
N LEU A 186 -15.25 3.28 9.59
CA LEU A 186 -15.87 3.17 10.92
C LEU A 186 -14.97 2.36 11.85
N ILE A 187 -14.68 2.90 13.02
CA ILE A 187 -14.19 2.12 14.15
C ILE A 187 -15.36 1.95 15.13
N PRO A 188 -15.95 0.74 15.24
CA PRO A 188 -17.02 0.50 16.20
C PRO A 188 -16.57 0.72 17.64
N ALA A 189 -17.48 1.17 18.50
CA ALA A 189 -17.25 1.34 19.93
C ALA A 189 -16.66 0.07 20.57
N GLY A 190 -15.69 0.23 21.46
CA GLY A 190 -15.04 -0.87 22.16
C GLY A 190 -14.08 -1.72 21.31
N SER A 191 -13.86 -1.37 20.05
CA SER A 191 -12.87 -2.05 19.21
C SER A 191 -11.45 -1.81 19.72
N ASP A 192 -10.58 -2.78 19.51
CA ASP A 192 -9.13 -2.57 19.55
C ASP A 192 -8.62 -2.35 18.13
N LEU A 193 -7.43 -1.76 18.00
CA LEU A 193 -6.67 -1.78 16.76
C LEU A 193 -5.55 -2.79 16.87
N VAL A 194 -5.25 -3.48 15.77
CA VAL A 194 -4.07 -4.35 15.68
C VAL A 194 -3.09 -3.71 14.72
N PHE A 195 -1.94 -3.31 15.24
CA PHE A 195 -0.82 -2.82 14.46
C PHE A 195 -0.04 -4.05 14.03
N GLN A 196 -0.17 -4.43 12.77
CA GLN A 196 0.65 -5.46 12.14
C GLN A 196 1.86 -4.77 11.51
N MET A 197 3.01 -4.92 12.14
CA MET A 197 4.26 -4.25 11.75
C MET A 197 5.20 -5.23 11.05
N HIS A 198 5.66 -4.85 9.87
CA HIS A 198 6.72 -5.55 9.15
C HIS A 198 7.99 -4.71 9.19
N TYR A 199 9.00 -5.23 9.89
CA TYR A 199 10.31 -4.62 9.98
C TYR A 199 11.32 -5.37 9.13
N THR A 200 12.24 -4.62 8.51
CA THR A 200 13.34 -5.19 7.71
C THR A 200 14.67 -4.76 8.32
N ALA A 201 15.58 -5.71 8.56
CA ALA A 201 16.90 -5.41 9.10
C ALA A 201 17.73 -4.62 8.10
N THR A 202 18.36 -3.53 8.55
CA THR A 202 19.10 -2.59 7.67
C THR A 202 20.61 -2.65 7.88
N GLY A 203 21.11 -3.62 8.65
CA GLY A 203 22.51 -3.71 9.07
C GLY A 203 22.84 -2.85 10.30
N LYS A 204 21.85 -2.13 10.85
CA LYS A 204 21.98 -1.34 12.08
C LYS A 204 20.77 -1.63 12.99
N PRO A 205 20.97 -1.68 14.32
CA PRO A 205 19.84 -1.77 15.23
C PRO A 205 18.99 -0.49 15.12
N GLY A 206 17.70 -0.61 15.42
CA GLY A 206 16.75 0.50 15.35
C GLY A 206 15.66 0.37 16.41
N HIS A 207 14.90 1.44 16.61
CA HIS A 207 13.85 1.50 17.63
C HIS A 207 12.61 2.16 17.03
N ASP A 208 11.52 1.42 16.93
CA ASP A 208 10.27 1.96 16.39
C ASP A 208 9.14 1.97 17.42
N ARG A 209 8.52 3.14 17.57
CA ARG A 209 7.34 3.39 18.38
C ARG A 209 6.31 4.07 17.48
N THR A 210 5.66 3.27 16.64
CA THR A 210 4.70 3.75 15.66
C THR A 210 3.48 4.40 16.32
N ARG A 211 3.04 5.51 15.73
CA ARG A 211 1.81 6.24 16.06
C ARG A 211 0.80 6.18 14.91
N LEU A 212 -0.47 6.22 15.24
CA LEU A 212 -1.60 6.42 14.34
C LEU A 212 -2.32 7.70 14.74
N GLY A 213 -2.44 8.65 13.82
CA GLY A 213 -3.26 9.84 13.97
C GLY A 213 -4.58 9.66 13.24
N LEU A 214 -5.68 10.01 13.89
CA LEU A 214 -7.04 9.93 13.37
C LEU A 214 -7.70 11.32 13.38
N VAL A 215 -8.33 11.68 12.26
CA VAL A 215 -9.24 12.83 12.18
C VAL A 215 -10.64 12.31 11.95
N PHE A 216 -11.56 12.70 12.82
CA PHE A 216 -12.95 12.25 12.79
C PHE A 216 -13.76 13.03 11.75
N ALA A 217 -14.75 12.37 11.17
CA ALA A 217 -15.75 13.04 10.34
C ALA A 217 -16.56 14.02 11.21
N LYS A 218 -16.75 15.25 10.71
CA LYS A 218 -17.47 16.31 11.43
C LYS A 218 -18.99 16.13 11.41
N GLU A 219 -19.48 15.38 10.43
CA GLU A 219 -20.89 15.06 10.22
C GLU A 219 -21.02 13.55 9.98
N PRO A 220 -22.18 12.93 10.27
CA PRO A 220 -22.44 11.56 9.90
C PRO A 220 -22.15 11.32 8.41
N PRO A 221 -21.29 10.35 8.06
CA PRO A 221 -20.96 10.11 6.67
C PRO A 221 -22.16 9.53 5.92
N LYS A 222 -22.23 9.88 4.64
CA LYS A 222 -23.18 9.33 3.67
C LYS A 222 -22.68 8.04 3.04
N GLU A 223 -21.37 7.78 3.14
CA GLU A 223 -20.70 6.62 2.58
C GLU A 223 -19.69 6.07 3.60
N ARG A 224 -19.74 4.75 3.86
CA ARG A 224 -18.70 4.04 4.61
C ARG A 224 -17.69 3.47 3.63
N VAL A 225 -16.40 3.63 3.92
CA VAL A 225 -15.32 3.03 3.13
C VAL A 225 -14.90 1.71 3.76
N PHE A 226 -14.67 0.70 2.92
CA PHE A 226 -13.98 -0.53 3.27
C PHE A 226 -12.76 -0.72 2.39
N THR A 227 -11.69 -1.26 2.94
CA THR A 227 -10.61 -1.83 2.13
C THR A 227 -10.97 -3.27 1.78
N MET A 228 -11.36 -3.47 0.52
CA MET A 228 -11.60 -4.77 -0.07
C MET A 228 -10.29 -5.38 -0.56
N TYR A 229 -10.19 -6.70 -0.60
CA TYR A 229 -9.03 -7.37 -1.15
C TYR A 229 -9.36 -8.77 -1.65
N GLY A 230 -8.54 -9.24 -2.59
CA GLY A 230 -8.52 -10.62 -3.05
C GLY A 230 -7.12 -11.19 -2.90
N VAL A 231 -7.04 -12.43 -2.43
CA VAL A 231 -5.78 -13.16 -2.26
C VAL A 231 -5.79 -14.46 -3.06
N ASN A 232 -4.61 -15.01 -3.32
CA ASN A 232 -4.46 -16.40 -3.73
C ASN A 232 -3.40 -17.08 -2.85
N LEU A 233 -3.85 -17.88 -1.89
CA LEU A 233 -2.99 -18.57 -0.93
C LEU A 233 -2.34 -19.84 -1.52
N ARG A 234 -2.72 -20.24 -2.73
CA ARG A 234 -2.27 -21.48 -3.39
C ARG A 234 -1.13 -21.27 -4.37
N ILE A 235 -0.57 -20.06 -4.45
CA ILE A 235 0.55 -19.79 -5.36
C ILE A 235 1.73 -20.72 -5.04
N ALA A 236 2.36 -21.21 -6.10
CA ALA A 236 3.44 -22.18 -6.05
C ALA A 236 4.38 -21.93 -7.24
N ILE A 237 5.18 -20.89 -7.13
CA ILE A 237 6.07 -20.38 -8.17
C ILE A 237 7.24 -21.37 -8.35
N PRO A 238 7.40 -21.98 -9.53
CA PRO A 238 8.50 -22.92 -9.79
C PRO A 238 9.87 -22.23 -9.72
N PRO A 239 10.94 -22.97 -9.35
CA PRO A 239 12.32 -22.52 -9.54
C PRO A 239 12.57 -22.07 -10.99
N GLY A 240 13.27 -20.95 -11.17
CA GLY A 240 13.72 -20.49 -12.48
C GLY A 240 12.66 -19.90 -13.41
N ASP A 241 11.37 -19.92 -13.04
CA ASP A 241 10.29 -19.40 -13.89
C ASP A 241 10.40 -17.88 -14.03
N PRO A 242 10.60 -17.33 -15.25
CA PRO A 242 10.80 -15.89 -15.44
C PRO A 242 9.51 -15.07 -15.42
N SER A 243 8.33 -15.70 -15.39
CA SER A 243 7.07 -14.99 -15.54
C SER A 243 5.85 -15.78 -15.06
N TYR A 244 5.94 -16.45 -13.91
CA TYR A 244 4.83 -17.22 -13.34
C TYR A 244 3.62 -16.31 -13.11
N LYS A 245 2.42 -16.76 -13.49
CA LYS A 245 1.17 -16.00 -13.40
C LYS A 245 0.21 -16.65 -12.41
N ALA A 246 -0.44 -15.84 -11.58
CA ALA A 246 -1.59 -16.28 -10.78
C ALA A 246 -2.64 -15.18 -10.66
N GLU A 247 -3.85 -15.57 -10.24
CA GLU A 247 -5.03 -14.70 -10.20
C GLU A 247 -5.78 -14.86 -8.89
N ALA A 248 -6.40 -13.78 -8.43
CA ALA A 248 -7.40 -13.75 -7.37
C ALA A 248 -8.67 -13.05 -7.88
N ILE A 249 -9.83 -13.60 -7.54
CA ILE A 249 -11.13 -13.05 -7.92
C ILE A 249 -11.87 -12.56 -6.68
N ILE A 250 -12.40 -11.35 -6.78
CA ILE A 250 -13.18 -10.68 -5.75
C ILE A 250 -14.61 -10.53 -6.31
N PRO A 251 -15.55 -11.40 -5.91
CA PRO A 251 -16.93 -11.28 -6.35
C PRO A 251 -17.58 -10.05 -5.70
N ILE A 252 -18.30 -9.27 -6.51
CA ILE A 252 -19.08 -8.14 -6.01
C ILE A 252 -20.48 -8.67 -5.68
N THR A 253 -20.84 -8.55 -4.41
CA THR A 253 -22.11 -9.05 -3.86
C THR A 253 -23.06 -7.94 -3.41
N HIS A 254 -22.55 -6.72 -3.30
CA HIS A 254 -23.27 -5.52 -2.89
C HIS A 254 -22.95 -4.37 -3.84
N GLU A 255 -23.87 -3.41 -3.94
CA GLU A 255 -23.59 -2.17 -4.62
C GLU A 255 -22.53 -1.38 -3.84
N MET A 256 -21.48 -0.93 -4.52
CA MET A 256 -20.37 -0.20 -3.93
C MET A 256 -19.65 0.62 -4.99
N THR A 257 -18.94 1.65 -4.58
CA THR A 257 -18.19 2.52 -5.49
C THR A 257 -16.69 2.37 -5.24
N MET A 258 -15.95 1.82 -6.19
CA MET A 258 -14.49 1.66 -6.12
C MET A 258 -13.80 3.03 -6.18
N LEU A 259 -12.87 3.26 -5.26
CA LEU A 259 -12.17 4.54 -5.10
C LEU A 259 -10.68 4.45 -5.48
N THR A 260 -10.03 3.35 -5.10
CA THR A 260 -8.58 3.19 -5.26
C THR A 260 -8.22 1.77 -5.68
N LEU A 261 -7.00 1.58 -6.19
CA LEU A 261 -6.41 0.26 -6.44
C LEU A 261 -5.02 0.21 -5.80
N PHE A 262 -4.67 -0.89 -5.15
CA PHE A 262 -3.39 -1.03 -4.45
C PHE A 262 -2.84 -2.47 -4.63
N PRO A 263 -2.01 -2.71 -5.66
CA PRO A 263 -1.41 -4.02 -5.91
C PRO A 263 -0.26 -4.31 -4.94
N HIS A 264 -0.27 -5.51 -4.34
CA HIS A 264 0.76 -5.94 -3.42
C HIS A 264 1.31 -7.34 -3.76
N MET A 265 2.65 -7.44 -3.76
CA MET A 265 3.47 -8.63 -3.96
C MET A 265 4.76 -8.50 -3.13
N HIS A 266 5.66 -9.49 -3.18
CA HIS A 266 6.98 -9.41 -2.56
C HIS A 266 8.12 -9.30 -3.58
N LEU A 267 9.33 -9.75 -3.22
CA LEU A 267 10.59 -9.44 -3.91
C LEU A 267 10.61 -9.84 -5.40
N ARG A 268 9.88 -10.87 -5.79
CA ARG A 268 9.85 -11.39 -7.17
C ARG A 268 8.75 -10.78 -8.02
N GLY A 269 7.93 -9.90 -7.45
CA GLY A 269 6.86 -9.22 -8.17
C GLY A 269 7.39 -8.53 -9.43
N LYS A 270 6.75 -8.81 -10.57
CA LYS A 270 7.16 -8.36 -11.90
C LYS A 270 6.14 -7.40 -12.51
N ALA A 271 4.88 -7.82 -12.52
CA ALA A 271 3.77 -7.06 -13.08
C ALA A 271 2.48 -7.34 -12.31
N PHE A 272 1.51 -6.43 -12.39
CA PHE A 272 0.21 -6.59 -11.76
C PHE A 272 -0.88 -5.99 -12.64
N GLN A 273 -2.06 -6.60 -12.67
CA GLN A 273 -3.21 -6.11 -13.42
C GLN A 273 -4.50 -6.25 -12.62
N TYR A 274 -5.39 -5.26 -12.75
CA TYR A 274 -6.77 -5.35 -12.31
C TYR A 274 -7.70 -5.31 -13.52
N ASP A 275 -8.62 -6.26 -13.57
CA ASP A 275 -9.71 -6.28 -14.54
C ASP A 275 -11.06 -6.25 -13.81
N LEU A 276 -12.02 -5.54 -14.36
CA LEU A 276 -13.44 -5.64 -14.02
C LEU A 276 -14.13 -6.56 -15.01
N ILE A 277 -14.75 -7.62 -14.51
CA ILE A 277 -15.48 -8.59 -15.31
C ILE A 277 -16.98 -8.38 -15.06
N TYR A 278 -17.71 -8.13 -16.14
CA TYR A 278 -19.15 -7.90 -16.13
C TYR A 278 -19.93 -9.23 -16.21
N PRO A 279 -21.21 -9.26 -15.79
CA PRO A 279 -22.03 -10.47 -15.86
C PRO A 279 -22.21 -11.05 -17.28
N ASN A 280 -22.11 -10.21 -18.31
CA ASN A 280 -22.16 -10.62 -19.73
C ASN A 280 -20.84 -11.25 -20.23
N GLY A 281 -19.79 -11.30 -19.40
CA GLY A 281 -18.45 -11.80 -19.75
C GLY A 281 -17.50 -10.74 -20.32
N GLU A 282 -17.98 -9.51 -20.56
CA GLU A 282 -17.11 -8.40 -20.95
C GLU A 282 -16.09 -8.10 -19.86
N THR A 283 -14.90 -7.67 -20.25
CA THR A 283 -13.79 -7.39 -19.34
C THR A 283 -13.17 -6.04 -19.67
N GLU A 284 -13.02 -5.19 -18.66
CA GLU A 284 -12.33 -3.91 -18.73
C GLU A 284 -11.07 -3.94 -17.85
N THR A 285 -9.91 -3.59 -18.41
CA THR A 285 -8.68 -3.46 -17.62
C THR A 285 -8.64 -2.08 -16.93
N LEU A 286 -8.72 -2.09 -15.60
CA LEU A 286 -8.76 -0.88 -14.78
C LEU A 286 -7.36 -0.32 -14.49
N LEU A 287 -6.39 -1.22 -14.28
CA LEU A 287 -5.01 -0.87 -13.98
C LEU A 287 -4.09 -1.96 -14.51
N LYS A 288 -2.99 -1.55 -15.14
CA LYS A 288 -1.88 -2.44 -15.48
C LYS A 288 -0.57 -1.81 -15.05
N VAL A 289 0.19 -2.51 -14.22
CA VAL A 289 1.52 -2.14 -13.74
C VAL A 289 2.52 -3.06 -14.43
N ASP A 290 3.23 -2.53 -15.43
CA ASP A 290 4.10 -3.34 -16.30
C ASP A 290 5.43 -3.71 -15.61
N ASN A 291 5.92 -2.83 -14.73
CA ASN A 291 7.20 -2.99 -14.01
C ASN A 291 6.99 -2.73 -12.50
N TRP A 292 6.31 -3.65 -11.83
CA TRP A 292 6.03 -3.53 -10.41
C TRP A 292 7.32 -3.64 -9.59
N SER A 293 7.38 -2.94 -8.44
CA SER A 293 8.55 -3.00 -7.54
C SER A 293 8.13 -2.91 -6.08
N LEU A 294 8.73 -3.75 -5.23
CA LEU A 294 8.50 -3.75 -3.78
C LEU A 294 8.85 -2.42 -3.11
N ASN A 295 9.85 -1.72 -3.67
CA ASN A 295 10.27 -0.40 -3.18
C ASN A 295 9.25 0.70 -3.47
N TRP A 296 8.30 0.46 -4.38
CA TRP A 296 7.31 1.42 -4.84
C TRP A 296 5.90 0.82 -4.82
N GLN A 297 5.43 0.51 -3.61
CA GLN A 297 4.05 0.07 -3.38
C GLN A 297 3.13 1.29 -3.35
N LEU A 298 2.52 1.60 -4.50
CA LEU A 298 1.74 2.80 -4.70
C LEU A 298 0.24 2.50 -4.71
N SER A 299 -0.53 3.35 -4.05
CA SER A 299 -1.98 3.41 -4.22
C SER A 299 -2.33 4.25 -5.46
N TYR A 300 -3.27 3.78 -6.26
CA TYR A 300 -3.76 4.40 -7.49
C TYR A 300 -5.18 4.91 -7.23
N LYS A 301 -5.33 6.23 -7.04
CA LYS A 301 -6.63 6.85 -6.76
C LYS A 301 -7.35 7.11 -8.08
N LEU A 302 -8.49 6.47 -8.29
CA LEU A 302 -9.25 6.64 -9.52
C LEU A 302 -9.63 8.12 -9.69
N ALA A 303 -9.46 8.65 -10.89
CA ALA A 303 -9.86 10.03 -11.20
C ALA A 303 -11.38 10.16 -11.21
N GLN A 304 -12.07 9.09 -11.61
CA GLN A 304 -13.51 8.92 -11.51
C GLN A 304 -13.77 7.59 -10.81
N PRO A 305 -14.45 7.59 -9.65
CA PRO A 305 -14.85 6.35 -8.98
C PRO A 305 -15.69 5.46 -9.91
N ILE A 306 -15.64 4.14 -9.69
CA ILE A 306 -16.31 3.16 -10.53
C ILE A 306 -17.42 2.48 -9.73
N GLU A 307 -18.65 2.52 -10.24
CA GLU A 307 -19.78 1.81 -9.64
C GLU A 307 -19.66 0.31 -9.90
N LEU A 308 -19.67 -0.46 -8.82
CA LEU A 308 -19.65 -1.91 -8.83
C LEU A 308 -21.03 -2.43 -8.40
N LYS A 309 -21.58 -3.34 -9.20
CA LYS A 309 -22.89 -3.95 -8.95
C LYS A 309 -22.77 -5.44 -8.65
N PRO A 310 -23.72 -6.02 -7.90
CA PRO A 310 -23.78 -7.46 -7.68
C PRO A 310 -23.67 -8.26 -8.99
N GLY A 311 -22.84 -9.30 -8.99
CA GLY A 311 -22.56 -10.14 -10.15
C GLY A 311 -21.34 -9.73 -10.97
N MET A 312 -20.83 -8.50 -10.79
CA MET A 312 -19.50 -8.14 -11.28
C MET A 312 -18.40 -8.85 -10.50
N LYS A 313 -17.19 -8.91 -11.06
CA LYS A 313 -16.01 -9.45 -10.38
C LYS A 313 -14.81 -8.55 -10.63
N VAL A 314 -14.03 -8.29 -9.60
CA VAL A 314 -12.70 -7.67 -9.74
C VAL A 314 -11.66 -8.78 -9.76
N LYS A 315 -10.88 -8.88 -10.83
CA LYS A 315 -9.79 -9.85 -10.97
C LYS A 315 -8.46 -9.16 -10.79
N ALA A 316 -7.69 -9.61 -9.80
CA ALA A 316 -6.30 -9.22 -9.60
C ALA A 316 -5.38 -10.30 -10.18
N THR A 317 -4.54 -9.93 -11.13
CA THR A 317 -3.56 -10.83 -11.76
C THR A 317 -2.15 -10.37 -11.42
N ALA A 318 -1.32 -11.29 -10.96
CA ALA A 318 0.06 -11.03 -10.60
C ALA A 318 1.01 -11.90 -11.43
N TRP A 319 2.18 -11.35 -11.71
CA TRP A 319 3.30 -12.06 -12.32
C TRP A 319 4.55 -11.93 -11.48
N TRP A 320 5.32 -13.02 -11.39
CA TRP A 320 6.60 -13.06 -10.69
C TRP A 320 7.73 -13.54 -11.59
N ASP A 321 8.92 -12.99 -11.37
CA ASP A 321 10.16 -13.45 -11.97
C ASP A 321 11.00 -14.17 -10.91
N ASN A 322 10.94 -15.50 -10.90
CA ASN A 322 11.77 -16.38 -10.07
C ASN A 322 13.00 -16.90 -10.83
N SER A 323 13.37 -16.28 -11.94
CA SER A 323 14.58 -16.62 -12.70
C SER A 323 15.83 -16.01 -12.06
N PRO A 324 17.04 -16.50 -12.41
CA PRO A 324 18.30 -15.90 -11.99
C PRO A 324 18.56 -14.50 -12.56
N ASN A 325 17.73 -14.03 -13.51
CA ASN A 325 17.87 -12.69 -14.11
C ASN A 325 17.18 -11.59 -13.30
N ASN A 326 16.36 -11.95 -12.31
CA ASN A 326 15.75 -10.97 -11.41
C ASN A 326 16.72 -10.60 -10.28
N PRO A 327 17.27 -9.38 -10.24
CA PRO A 327 18.23 -8.97 -9.21
C PRO A 327 17.61 -8.88 -7.81
N ALA A 328 16.28 -8.83 -7.69
CA ALA A 328 15.58 -8.85 -6.41
C ALA A 328 15.31 -10.27 -5.90
N ASN A 329 15.53 -11.31 -6.71
CA ASN A 329 15.30 -12.69 -6.32
C ASN A 329 16.43 -13.21 -5.40
N PRO A 330 16.15 -13.52 -4.12
CA PRO A 330 17.18 -13.96 -3.19
C PRO A 330 17.68 -15.39 -3.46
N ASP A 331 16.85 -16.24 -4.08
CA ASP A 331 17.23 -17.62 -4.43
C ASP A 331 16.34 -18.14 -5.57
N PRO A 332 16.83 -18.16 -6.82
CA PRO A 332 16.07 -18.62 -7.99
C PRO A 332 15.93 -20.15 -8.06
N THR A 333 16.63 -20.90 -7.21
CA THR A 333 16.60 -22.38 -7.23
C THR A 333 15.45 -22.94 -6.39
N LYS A 334 14.77 -22.10 -5.62
CA LYS A 334 13.70 -22.51 -4.71
C LYS A 334 12.33 -22.37 -5.36
N LYS A 335 11.46 -23.31 -5.02
CA LYS A 335 10.03 -23.15 -5.18
C LYS A 335 9.55 -22.13 -4.13
N VAL A 336 8.74 -21.17 -4.55
CA VAL A 336 8.24 -20.11 -3.66
C VAL A 336 6.73 -20.25 -3.52
N THR A 337 6.23 -20.14 -2.30
CA THR A 337 4.80 -20.26 -1.98
C THR A 337 4.27 -18.99 -1.33
N TRP A 338 2.96 -18.95 -1.10
CA TRP A 338 2.36 -17.87 -0.33
C TRP A 338 2.98 -17.81 1.08
N GLY A 339 3.26 -16.60 1.56
CA GLY A 339 3.72 -16.36 2.92
C GLY A 339 3.89 -14.88 3.23
N GLU A 340 4.05 -14.55 4.51
CA GLU A 340 4.13 -13.16 4.97
C GLU A 340 5.52 -12.55 4.75
N GLN A 341 6.57 -13.37 4.72
CA GLN A 341 7.94 -12.86 4.63
C GLN A 341 8.27 -12.38 3.21
N SER A 342 9.09 -11.33 3.07
CA SER A 342 9.43 -10.75 1.75
C SER A 342 10.15 -11.71 0.80
N TRP A 343 10.81 -12.77 1.29
CA TRP A 343 11.41 -13.81 0.44
C TRP A 343 10.46 -14.96 0.10
N GLU A 344 9.30 -15.04 0.77
CA GLU A 344 8.11 -15.77 0.29
C GLU A 344 7.39 -14.88 -0.74
N GLU A 345 6.14 -15.18 -1.10
CA GLU A 345 5.37 -14.32 -2.00
C GLU A 345 3.93 -14.09 -1.56
N MET A 346 3.34 -13.02 -2.10
CA MET A 346 1.92 -12.73 -1.95
C MET A 346 1.31 -12.30 -3.27
N LEU A 347 0.05 -12.68 -3.47
CA LEU A 347 -0.86 -11.99 -4.39
C LEU A 347 -1.92 -11.34 -3.51
N VAL A 348 -1.89 -10.01 -3.40
CA VAL A 348 -3.01 -9.28 -2.80
C VAL A 348 -3.42 -8.13 -3.70
N GLY A 349 -4.68 -8.18 -4.14
CA GLY A 349 -5.29 -7.10 -4.89
C GLY A 349 -6.19 -6.26 -3.98
N PHE A 350 -5.66 -5.21 -3.35
CA PHE A 350 -6.45 -4.31 -2.50
C PHE A 350 -7.16 -3.23 -3.33
N PHE A 351 -8.34 -2.82 -2.88
CA PHE A 351 -9.02 -1.62 -3.35
C PHE A 351 -9.91 -1.04 -2.24
N ASP A 352 -9.98 0.29 -2.11
CA ASP A 352 -11.00 0.91 -1.27
C ASP A 352 -12.31 1.03 -2.05
N ALA A 353 -13.43 0.73 -1.39
CA ALA A 353 -14.76 0.93 -1.92
C ALA A 353 -15.68 1.62 -0.90
N ALA A 354 -16.47 2.58 -1.38
CA ALA A 354 -17.53 3.23 -0.62
C ALA A 354 -18.85 2.45 -0.75
N VAL A 355 -19.61 2.37 0.34
CA VAL A 355 -20.94 1.74 0.39
C VAL A 355 -21.89 2.61 1.22
N ASP A 356 -23.19 2.29 1.17
CA ASP A 356 -24.14 2.80 2.15
C ASP A 356 -23.64 2.51 3.58
N PRO A 357 -23.68 3.47 4.53
CA PRO A 357 -23.16 3.29 5.89
C PRO A 357 -23.77 2.11 6.65
N ALA A 358 -24.97 1.67 6.31
CA ALA A 358 -25.64 0.51 6.90
C ALA A 358 -25.18 -0.82 6.29
N ALA A 359 -24.49 -0.81 5.15
CA ALA A 359 -23.98 -2.02 4.51
C ALA A 359 -22.68 -2.49 5.17
N VAL A 360 -22.56 -3.81 5.35
CA VAL A 360 -21.34 -4.47 5.86
C VAL A 360 -20.90 -5.52 4.84
N PRO A 361 -20.22 -5.12 3.76
CA PRO A 361 -19.67 -6.07 2.81
C PRO A 361 -18.59 -6.92 3.50
N HIS A 362 -18.69 -8.24 3.38
CA HIS A 362 -17.62 -9.12 3.85
C HIS A 362 -16.42 -9.06 2.89
N ALA A 363 -15.22 -8.83 3.42
CA ALA A 363 -13.99 -8.99 2.67
C ALA A 363 -13.90 -10.44 2.16
N THR A 364 -13.83 -10.62 0.84
CA THR A 364 -13.84 -11.97 0.25
C THR A 364 -12.44 -12.52 0.14
N VAL A 365 -12.18 -13.61 0.87
CA VAL A 365 -10.95 -14.41 0.74
C VAL A 365 -11.14 -15.42 -0.39
N ALA A 366 -10.33 -15.27 -1.44
CA ALA A 366 -10.04 -16.21 -2.53
C ALA A 366 -11.15 -17.21 -2.94
N VAL A 367 -11.74 -17.00 -4.12
CA VAL A 367 -12.23 -18.12 -4.94
C VAL A 367 -11.43 -18.11 -6.24
N ASN A 368 -10.55 -19.09 -6.39
CA ASN A 368 -10.23 -19.64 -7.70
C ASN A 368 -9.99 -21.14 -7.57
N ASP A 369 -11.08 -21.84 -7.84
CA ASP A 369 -11.12 -23.06 -8.61
C ASP A 369 -10.33 -22.83 -9.92
N VAL A 370 -9.20 -23.50 -10.09
CA VAL A 370 -8.59 -23.62 -11.41
C VAL A 370 -9.16 -24.90 -11.98
N ALA A 371 -10.29 -24.77 -12.69
CA ALA A 371 -10.64 -25.75 -13.69
C ALA A 371 -9.46 -25.85 -14.68
N GLY A 372 -8.82 -27.01 -14.73
CA GLY A 372 -7.82 -27.35 -15.74
C GLY A 372 -6.39 -27.50 -15.25
N ARG A 373 -6.11 -28.60 -14.54
CA ARG A 373 -4.98 -29.48 -14.84
C ARG A 373 -5.42 -30.93 -14.74
#